data_AF-A0A4Z1KBF1-F1
#
_entry.id   AF-A0A4Z1KBF1-F1
#
_cell.length_a   1.000
_cell.length_b   1.000
_cell.length_c   1.000
_cell.angle_alpha   90.00
_cell.angle_beta   90.00
_cell.angle_gamma   90.00
#
_symmetry.space_group_name_H-M   'P 1'
#
loop_
_entity.id
_entity.type
_entity.pdbx_description
1 polymer ?
#
loop_
_entity_poly.entity_id
_entity_poly.type
_entity_poly.pdbx_seq_one_letter_code
_entity_poly.pdbx_strand_id
1 'polypeptide(L)'
;MAPRTKGRGQGKAVEETMGVPLAEVSQDESSFSQLAAKYWLKPSKKSAKVKVKPDVIKKEIWDVLEQEDFSYRSLLTLENLHILDNYLWPGYSEDASNFHILLIVLIVNVRTREHLPTWDIFADNTPDFSTLFRRILSMTLDTTLSATIRTHLLSFIISAFQSLDNGIVRKECAPLVSISIWHNISSEKKREKILDHTVQLKKAWRAAGKRYDASDEPTKARLRFERSWLLTLILDFFNQLYGDKIKTENVQYCEKFIEFLSDLQSQLPTRRYLNTLLQDLHVLPTIRLSPAFNEEDKGLLRDLYALLKHYSYFAINDHTGAQHSRTEAYERHCATLASLQRTALKNFKEKLTILALSNYSSINKRVELEGHLESLTDAEMTEFCELLDLRTSYPSSTKVVVDRKFLLEILLSTHERRKTF
;
A
#
# COMPACT_ATOMS: atom_id res chain seq x y z
N MET A 1 68.85 -24.40 -40.78
CA MET A 1 69.11 -24.08 -39.37
C MET A 1 68.26 -24.98 -38.50
N ALA A 2 68.90 -25.83 -37.70
CA ALA A 2 68.32 -26.56 -36.56
C ALA A 2 68.60 -25.74 -35.27
N PRO A 3 68.03 -26.02 -34.06
CA PRO A 3 67.60 -27.34 -33.61
C PRO A 3 66.30 -27.45 -32.77
N ARG A 4 65.91 -28.73 -32.62
CA ARG A 4 65.01 -29.34 -31.62
C ARG A 4 65.56 -29.18 -30.19
N THR A 5 64.66 -29.21 -29.19
CA THR A 5 64.82 -30.04 -27.98
C THR A 5 63.47 -30.33 -27.28
N LYS A 6 63.33 -31.58 -26.81
CA LYS A 6 62.24 -32.13 -26.01
C LYS A 6 62.45 -31.83 -24.51
N GLY A 7 61.37 -31.76 -23.73
CA GLY A 7 61.42 -31.90 -22.26
C GLY A 7 60.07 -32.35 -21.70
N ARG A 8 60.03 -33.58 -21.16
CA ARG A 8 58.93 -34.16 -20.35
C ARG A 8 58.99 -33.56 -18.94
N GLY A 9 57.83 -33.34 -18.32
CA GLY A 9 57.72 -33.14 -16.87
C GLY A 9 56.26 -33.09 -16.43
N GLN A 10 55.74 -34.23 -15.95
CA GLN A 10 54.52 -34.27 -15.15
C GLN A 10 54.83 -33.64 -13.78
N GLY A 11 54.08 -32.63 -13.39
CA GLY A 11 54.07 -32.07 -12.04
C GLY A 11 52.63 -31.95 -11.56
N LYS A 12 52.27 -32.74 -10.55
CA LYS A 12 51.00 -32.65 -9.83
C LYS A 12 50.88 -31.26 -9.21
N ALA A 13 49.85 -30.49 -9.60
CA ALA A 13 49.42 -29.33 -8.83
C ALA A 13 48.51 -29.83 -7.70
N VAL A 14 48.99 -29.66 -6.46
CA VAL A 14 48.21 -29.81 -5.24
C VAL A 14 47.36 -28.54 -5.14
N GLU A 15 46.04 -28.68 -5.24
CA GLU A 15 45.10 -27.62 -4.84
C GLU A 15 45.14 -27.51 -3.31
N GLU A 16 45.87 -26.51 -2.81
CA GLU A 16 45.75 -26.05 -1.43
C GLU A 16 44.37 -25.42 -1.24
N THR A 17 43.52 -26.12 -0.51
CA THR A 17 42.29 -25.61 0.08
C THR A 17 42.64 -24.47 1.03
N MET A 18 42.48 -23.22 0.58
CA MET A 18 42.38 -22.06 1.47
C MET A 18 41.04 -22.15 2.20
N GLY A 19 41.07 -22.74 3.40
CA GLY A 19 39.99 -22.68 4.36
C GLY A 19 39.69 -21.23 4.71
N VAL A 20 38.49 -20.78 4.33
CA VAL A 20 37.88 -19.60 4.92
C VAL A 20 37.61 -19.93 6.39
N PRO A 21 37.98 -19.08 7.37
CA PRO A 21 37.73 -19.38 8.77
C PRO A 21 36.22 -19.52 8.99
N LEU A 22 35.82 -20.63 9.61
CA LEU A 22 34.48 -20.80 10.17
C LEU A 22 34.25 -19.64 11.13
N ALA A 23 33.41 -18.69 10.72
CA ALA A 23 32.84 -17.71 11.63
C ALA A 23 32.11 -18.48 12.74
N GLU A 24 32.25 -18.01 13.98
CA GLU A 24 31.57 -18.54 15.15
C GLU A 24 30.08 -18.74 14.84
N VAL A 25 29.63 -20.00 14.80
CA VAL A 25 28.23 -20.36 14.62
C VAL A 25 27.49 -19.81 15.83
N SER A 26 26.70 -18.75 15.63
CA SER A 26 25.80 -18.20 16.64
C SER A 26 24.90 -19.32 17.18
N GLN A 27 24.70 -19.36 18.50
CA GLN A 27 23.91 -20.41 19.17
C GLN A 27 22.50 -20.59 18.55
N ASP A 28 21.92 -19.53 17.98
CA ASP A 28 20.57 -19.53 17.40
C ASP A 28 20.49 -20.21 16.03
N GLU A 29 21.54 -20.12 15.20
CA GLU A 29 21.65 -20.91 13.97
C GLU A 29 21.68 -22.41 14.29
N SER A 30 22.30 -22.77 15.42
CA SER A 30 22.30 -24.14 15.89
C SER A 30 20.92 -24.58 16.41
N SER A 31 20.14 -23.67 17.01
CA SER A 31 18.80 -23.95 17.55
C SER A 31 17.77 -24.19 16.44
N PHE A 32 17.67 -23.28 15.45
CA PHE A 32 16.76 -23.48 14.32
C PHE A 32 17.15 -24.66 13.44
N SER A 33 18.45 -24.94 13.28
CA SER A 33 18.91 -26.12 12.55
C SER A 33 18.48 -27.42 13.24
N GLN A 34 18.58 -27.50 14.57
CA GLN A 34 18.09 -28.65 15.35
C GLN A 34 16.57 -28.80 15.23
N LEU A 35 15.85 -27.67 15.28
CA LEU A 35 14.40 -27.64 15.10
C LEU A 35 13.99 -28.16 13.72
N ALA A 36 14.67 -27.69 12.68
CA ALA A 36 14.45 -28.09 11.30
C ALA A 36 14.71 -29.58 11.10
N ALA A 37 15.84 -30.08 11.60
CA ALA A 37 16.17 -31.51 11.61
C ALA A 37 15.13 -32.37 12.33
N LYS A 38 14.49 -31.82 13.37
CA LYS A 38 13.46 -32.53 14.14
C LYS A 38 12.12 -32.60 13.40
N TYR A 39 11.70 -31.53 12.75
CA TYR A 39 10.31 -31.37 12.31
C TYR A 39 10.08 -31.40 10.78
N TRP A 40 10.98 -30.89 9.94
CA TRP A 40 10.67 -30.74 8.50
C TRP A 40 11.81 -31.06 7.52
N LEU A 41 13.06 -31.21 7.96
CA LEU A 41 14.15 -31.67 7.09
C LEU A 41 14.22 -33.19 6.94
N LYS A 42 13.49 -33.94 7.77
CA LYS A 42 13.40 -35.40 7.62
C LYS A 42 12.52 -35.73 6.42
N PRO A 43 12.94 -36.68 5.56
CA PRO A 43 12.13 -37.10 4.42
C PRO A 43 10.80 -37.67 4.93
N SER A 44 9.72 -36.90 4.79
CA SER A 44 8.37 -37.35 5.10
C SER A 44 7.99 -38.42 4.07
N LYS A 45 7.33 -39.49 4.53
CA LYS A 45 6.63 -40.41 3.61
C LYS A 45 5.63 -39.56 2.83
N LYS A 46 5.71 -39.57 1.50
CA LYS A 46 4.95 -38.71 0.56
C LYS A 46 3.42 -38.66 0.75
N SER A 47 2.85 -39.42 1.68
CA SER A 47 1.42 -39.48 2.02
C SER A 47 1.03 -38.92 3.40
N ALA A 48 1.97 -38.53 4.26
CA ALA A 48 1.65 -38.03 5.59
C ALA A 48 1.47 -36.49 5.58
N LYS A 49 0.28 -36.01 5.98
CA LYS A 49 0.01 -34.57 6.18
C LYS A 49 0.99 -34.01 7.21
N VAL A 50 1.67 -32.92 6.87
CA VAL A 50 2.61 -32.25 7.78
C VAL A 50 1.84 -31.73 8.99
N LYS A 51 2.22 -32.19 10.18
CA LYS A 51 1.56 -31.80 11.44
C LYS A 51 2.35 -30.69 12.13
N VAL A 52 1.86 -29.47 11.99
CA VAL A 52 2.42 -28.30 12.68
C VAL A 52 1.85 -28.25 14.10
N LYS A 53 2.74 -28.24 15.10
CA LYS A 53 2.34 -28.13 16.51
C LYS A 53 2.24 -26.66 16.92
N PRO A 54 1.13 -26.19 17.54
CA PRO A 54 0.99 -24.81 17.99
C PRO A 54 2.09 -24.34 18.94
N ASP A 55 2.54 -25.20 19.86
CA ASP A 55 3.64 -24.90 20.78
C ASP A 55 4.97 -24.66 20.04
N VAL A 56 5.23 -25.39 18.96
CA VAL A 56 6.46 -25.20 18.16
C VAL A 56 6.41 -23.84 17.47
N ILE A 57 5.27 -23.51 16.85
CA ILE A 57 5.07 -22.22 16.17
C ILE A 57 5.23 -21.05 17.13
N LYS A 58 4.59 -21.10 18.31
CA LYS A 58 4.62 -19.99 19.25
C LYS A 58 5.93 -19.96 20.06
N LYS A 59 6.25 -21.02 20.81
CA LYS A 59 7.36 -21.00 21.78
C LYS A 59 8.73 -21.21 21.14
N GLU A 60 8.85 -22.13 20.19
CA GLU A 60 10.15 -22.50 19.62
C GLU A 60 10.56 -21.61 18.43
N ILE A 61 9.62 -20.87 17.82
CA ILE A 61 9.90 -20.02 16.65
C ILE A 61 9.52 -18.56 16.91
N TRP A 62 8.23 -18.27 17.14
CA TRP A 62 7.77 -16.90 17.27
C TRP A 62 8.41 -16.16 18.45
N ASP A 63 8.41 -16.76 19.65
CA ASP A 63 8.94 -16.11 20.86
C ASP A 63 10.44 -15.82 20.73
N VAL A 64 11.19 -16.68 20.02
CA VAL A 64 12.61 -16.46 19.71
C VAL A 64 12.78 -15.28 18.76
N LEU A 65 12.01 -15.26 17.66
CA LEU A 65 12.05 -14.15 16.69
C LEU A 65 11.62 -12.81 17.32
N GLU A 66 10.60 -12.83 18.18
CA GLU A 66 10.07 -11.65 18.86
C GLU A 66 11.09 -11.06 19.86
N GLN A 67 11.88 -11.90 20.52
CA GLN A 67 12.99 -11.43 21.39
C GLN A 67 14.11 -10.73 20.60
N GLU A 68 14.29 -11.09 19.34
CA GLU A 68 15.29 -10.52 18.43
C GLU A 68 14.72 -9.42 17.51
N ASP A 69 13.53 -8.92 17.82
CA ASP A 69 12.79 -7.93 17.01
C ASP A 69 12.70 -8.33 15.52
N PHE A 70 12.43 -9.61 15.27
CA PHE A 70 12.30 -10.20 13.94
C PHE A 70 13.51 -9.95 13.05
N SER A 71 14.72 -10.08 13.62
CA SER A 71 15.99 -9.95 12.93
C SER A 71 16.00 -10.66 11.57
N TYR A 72 16.44 -9.91 10.55
CA TYR A 72 16.53 -10.42 9.19
C TYR A 72 17.37 -11.69 9.08
N ARG A 73 18.48 -11.77 9.83
CA ARG A 73 19.37 -12.94 9.83
C ARG A 73 18.63 -14.20 10.24
N SER A 74 17.85 -14.14 11.31
CA SER A 74 17.12 -15.28 11.86
C SER A 74 16.01 -15.74 10.93
N LEU A 75 15.29 -14.79 10.31
CA LEU A 75 14.30 -15.10 9.27
C LEU A 75 14.94 -15.73 8.02
N LEU A 76 16.10 -15.23 7.59
CA LEU A 76 16.86 -15.77 6.47
C LEU A 76 17.36 -17.20 6.77
N THR A 77 17.85 -17.46 7.98
CA THR A 77 18.22 -18.81 8.41
C THR A 77 17.04 -19.77 8.32
N LEU A 78 15.85 -19.37 8.79
CA LEU A 78 14.65 -20.20 8.69
C LEU A 78 14.25 -20.49 7.24
N GLU A 79 14.35 -19.50 6.35
CA GLU A 79 14.09 -19.70 4.91
C GLU A 79 15.13 -20.62 4.26
N ASN A 80 16.42 -20.48 4.58
CA ASN A 80 17.48 -21.39 4.12
C ASN A 80 17.29 -22.83 4.62
N LEU A 81 16.58 -23.00 5.74
CA LEU A 81 16.15 -24.31 6.25
C LEU A 81 14.82 -24.78 5.62
N HIS A 82 14.33 -24.10 4.58
CA HIS A 82 13.11 -24.44 3.83
C HIS A 82 11.86 -24.55 4.70
N ILE A 83 11.72 -23.66 5.70
CA ILE A 83 10.59 -23.71 6.63
C ILE A 83 9.24 -23.51 5.91
N LEU A 84 9.19 -22.69 4.85
CA LEU A 84 7.94 -22.43 4.14
C LEU A 84 7.48 -23.66 3.35
N ASP A 85 8.36 -24.23 2.51
CA ASP A 85 8.02 -25.35 1.62
C ASP A 85 7.78 -26.64 2.38
N ASN A 86 8.51 -26.89 3.45
CA ASN A 86 8.50 -28.19 4.12
C ASN A 86 7.66 -28.22 5.40
N TYR A 87 7.32 -27.06 5.98
CA TYR A 87 6.64 -27.00 7.27
C TYR A 87 5.40 -26.11 7.28
N LEU A 88 5.54 -24.81 7.03
CA LEU A 88 4.46 -23.85 7.23
C LEU A 88 3.35 -24.01 6.21
N TRP A 89 3.68 -24.07 4.92
CA TRP A 89 2.65 -24.17 3.88
C TRP A 89 1.99 -25.55 3.83
N PRO A 90 2.72 -26.69 3.82
CA PRO A 90 2.08 -28.01 3.85
C PRO A 90 1.26 -28.29 5.12
N GLY A 91 1.60 -27.60 6.22
CA GLY A 91 0.89 -27.69 7.48
C GLY A 91 -0.21 -26.65 7.66
N TYR A 92 -0.42 -25.75 6.69
CA TYR A 92 -1.47 -24.75 6.74
C TYR A 92 -2.86 -25.39 6.67
N SER A 93 -3.81 -24.76 7.34
CA SER A 93 -5.24 -25.04 7.24
C SER A 93 -6.01 -23.80 7.69
N GLU A 94 -7.31 -23.75 7.44
CA GLU A 94 -8.16 -22.63 7.89
C GLU A 94 -8.07 -22.39 9.41
N ASP A 95 -7.83 -23.45 10.20
CA ASP A 95 -7.70 -23.43 11.66
C ASP A 95 -6.30 -23.00 12.16
N ALA A 96 -5.37 -22.64 11.26
CA ALA A 96 -4.01 -22.24 11.64
C ALA A 96 -4.04 -21.04 12.61
N SER A 97 -3.11 -20.97 13.56
CA SER A 97 -3.03 -19.84 14.49
C SER A 97 -2.58 -18.56 13.77
N ASN A 98 -2.86 -17.39 14.37
CA ASN A 98 -2.37 -16.12 13.83
C ASN A 98 -0.83 -16.08 13.75
N PHE A 99 -0.13 -16.70 14.71
CA PHE A 99 1.33 -16.83 14.68
C PHE A 99 1.82 -17.61 13.46
N HIS A 100 1.13 -18.70 13.08
CA HIS A 100 1.47 -19.47 11.88
C HIS A 100 1.35 -18.60 10.63
N ILE A 101 0.25 -17.86 10.49
CA ILE A 101 0.05 -16.95 9.35
C ILE A 101 1.12 -15.86 9.30
N LEU A 102 1.44 -15.26 10.46
CA LEU A 102 2.47 -14.23 10.53
C LEU A 102 3.86 -14.78 10.17
N LEU A 103 4.19 -16.02 10.55
CA LEU A 103 5.43 -16.66 10.10
C LEU A 103 5.44 -16.88 8.59
N ILE A 104 4.32 -17.27 7.98
CA ILE A 104 4.23 -17.35 6.51
C ILE A 104 4.49 -15.98 5.88
N VAL A 105 3.87 -14.91 6.41
CA VAL A 105 4.08 -13.52 5.97
C VAL A 105 5.55 -13.11 6.08
N LEU A 106 6.19 -13.37 7.23
CA LEU A 106 7.59 -13.02 7.47
C LEU A 106 8.53 -13.72 6.48
N ILE A 107 8.33 -15.02 6.27
CA ILE A 107 9.19 -15.79 5.37
C ILE A 107 8.94 -15.44 3.89
N VAL A 108 7.70 -15.17 3.49
CA VAL A 108 7.37 -14.65 2.15
C VAL A 108 8.05 -13.29 1.89
N ASN A 109 8.10 -12.42 2.90
CA ASN A 109 8.83 -11.15 2.80
C ASN A 109 10.34 -11.38 2.59
N VAL A 110 10.94 -12.36 3.27
CA VAL A 110 12.35 -12.75 3.04
C VAL A 110 12.54 -13.25 1.61
N ARG A 111 11.68 -14.15 1.12
CA ARG A 111 11.76 -14.64 -0.28
C ARG A 111 11.76 -13.51 -1.28
N THR A 112 10.83 -12.56 -1.11
CA THR A 112 10.73 -11.42 -2.02
C THR A 112 11.97 -10.53 -1.95
N ARG A 113 12.51 -10.31 -0.73
CA ARG A 113 13.74 -9.53 -0.53
C ARG A 113 14.99 -10.19 -1.13
N GLU A 114 15.06 -11.52 -1.09
CA GLU A 114 16.14 -12.32 -1.71
C GLU A 114 15.88 -12.63 -3.20
N HIS A 115 14.82 -12.06 -3.79
CA HIS A 115 14.42 -12.29 -5.19
C HIS A 115 14.20 -13.78 -5.55
N LEU A 116 13.74 -14.58 -4.59
CA LEU A 116 13.41 -15.99 -4.78
C LEU A 116 12.01 -16.15 -5.39
N PRO A 117 11.68 -17.30 -6.02
CA PRO A 117 10.32 -17.62 -6.43
C PRO A 117 9.36 -17.66 -5.23
N THR A 118 8.52 -16.63 -5.12
CA THR A 118 7.67 -16.43 -3.94
C THR A 118 6.32 -17.13 -4.03
N TRP A 119 5.63 -17.04 -5.17
CA TRP A 119 4.19 -17.34 -5.24
C TRP A 119 3.87 -18.75 -5.75
N ASP A 120 4.78 -19.38 -6.47
CA ASP A 120 4.52 -20.65 -7.17
C ASP A 120 4.20 -21.81 -6.21
N ILE A 121 4.74 -21.76 -4.99
CA ILE A 121 4.43 -22.70 -3.91
C ILE A 121 2.92 -22.77 -3.57
N PHE A 122 2.18 -21.69 -3.79
CA PHE A 122 0.76 -21.61 -3.48
C PHE A 122 -0.14 -22.08 -4.65
N ALA A 123 0.44 -22.35 -5.83
CA ALA A 123 -0.32 -22.64 -7.05
C ALA A 123 -1.12 -23.95 -6.96
N ASP A 124 -0.58 -24.96 -6.26
CA ASP A 124 -1.21 -26.28 -6.15
C ASP A 124 -2.45 -26.29 -5.23
N ASN A 125 -2.61 -25.28 -4.37
CA ASN A 125 -3.75 -25.19 -3.44
C ASN A 125 -4.30 -23.76 -3.35
N THR A 126 -4.87 -23.29 -4.45
CA THR A 126 -5.45 -21.94 -4.56
C THR A 126 -6.60 -21.63 -3.59
N PRO A 127 -7.47 -22.59 -3.17
CA PRO A 127 -8.48 -22.32 -2.14
C PRO A 127 -7.86 -21.91 -0.81
N ASP A 128 -6.85 -22.65 -0.33
CA ASP A 128 -6.16 -22.34 0.92
C ASP A 128 -5.34 -21.04 0.81
N PHE A 129 -4.80 -20.74 -0.37
CA PHE A 129 -4.14 -19.44 -0.57
C PHE A 129 -5.14 -18.29 -0.44
N SER A 130 -6.34 -18.44 -0.96
CA SER A 130 -7.40 -17.43 -0.84
C SER A 130 -7.87 -17.26 0.60
N THR A 131 -7.91 -18.32 1.41
CA THR A 131 -8.25 -18.22 2.85
C THR A 131 -7.11 -17.58 3.65
N LEU A 132 -5.86 -17.94 3.37
CA LEU A 132 -4.67 -17.30 3.91
C LEU A 132 -4.65 -15.81 3.63
N PHE A 133 -4.80 -15.42 2.35
CA PHE A 133 -4.76 -14.03 1.92
C PHE A 133 -5.87 -13.19 2.59
N ARG A 134 -7.10 -13.73 2.69
CA ARG A 134 -8.20 -13.09 3.42
C ARG A 134 -7.90 -12.87 4.90
N ARG A 135 -7.26 -13.84 5.56
CA ARG A 135 -6.85 -13.70 6.96
C ARG A 135 -5.76 -12.63 7.10
N ILE A 136 -4.76 -12.61 6.20
CA ILE A 136 -3.73 -11.56 6.17
C ILE A 136 -4.36 -10.17 6.01
N LEU A 137 -5.29 -10.00 5.06
CA LEU A 137 -6.02 -8.73 4.88
C LEU A 137 -6.77 -8.32 6.16
N SER A 138 -7.40 -9.28 6.85
CA SER A 138 -8.09 -8.99 8.12
C SER A 138 -7.11 -8.54 9.20
N MET A 139 -5.93 -9.18 9.28
CA MET A 139 -4.87 -8.82 10.23
C MET A 139 -4.25 -7.44 9.95
N THR A 140 -4.21 -6.96 8.70
CA THR A 140 -3.74 -5.59 8.39
C THR A 140 -4.60 -4.51 9.06
N LEU A 141 -5.86 -4.82 9.34
CA LEU A 141 -6.81 -3.92 10.00
C LEU A 141 -6.82 -4.07 11.53
N ASP A 142 -6.09 -5.04 12.09
CA ASP A 142 -6.03 -5.27 13.53
C ASP A 142 -5.06 -4.27 14.19
N THR A 143 -5.63 -3.28 14.87
CA THR A 143 -4.89 -2.23 15.57
C THR A 143 -4.29 -2.69 16.89
N THR A 144 -4.56 -3.92 17.34
CA THR A 144 -3.93 -4.51 18.54
C THR A 144 -2.53 -5.06 18.27
N LEU A 145 -2.21 -5.32 16.99
CA LEU A 145 -0.88 -5.73 16.57
C LEU A 145 0.12 -4.57 16.67
N SER A 146 1.37 -4.88 16.99
CA SER A 146 2.45 -3.89 17.03
C SER A 146 2.70 -3.28 15.65
N ALA A 147 3.19 -2.04 15.62
CA ALA A 147 3.52 -1.36 14.36
C ALA A 147 4.53 -2.17 13.51
N THR A 148 5.51 -2.83 14.13
CA THR A 148 6.45 -3.74 13.47
C THR A 148 5.74 -4.87 12.72
N ILE A 149 4.82 -5.59 13.37
CA ILE A 149 4.06 -6.68 12.73
C ILE A 149 3.17 -6.15 11.61
N ARG A 150 2.53 -5.00 11.83
CA ARG A 150 1.71 -4.35 10.80
C ARG A 150 2.53 -3.92 9.59
N THR A 151 3.79 -3.50 9.79
CA THR A 151 4.73 -3.20 8.69
C THR A 151 5.10 -4.46 7.91
N HIS A 152 5.28 -5.62 8.56
CA HIS A 152 5.51 -6.89 7.85
C HIS A 152 4.28 -7.35 7.06
N LEU A 153 3.07 -7.23 7.64
CA LEU A 153 1.83 -7.50 6.93
C LEU A 153 1.67 -6.60 5.70
N LEU A 154 1.95 -5.30 5.85
CA LEU A 154 1.91 -4.34 4.75
C LEU A 154 2.97 -4.65 3.68
N SER A 155 4.17 -5.07 4.09
CA SER A 155 5.23 -5.50 3.17
C SER A 155 4.79 -6.67 2.30
N PHE A 156 4.11 -7.66 2.88
CA PHE A 156 3.54 -8.78 2.12
C PHE A 156 2.50 -8.30 1.10
N ILE A 157 1.63 -7.36 1.50
CA ILE A 157 0.63 -6.78 0.61
C ILE A 157 1.28 -6.00 -0.54
N ILE A 158 2.33 -5.22 -0.25
CA ILE A 158 3.12 -4.52 -1.28
C ILE A 158 3.70 -5.54 -2.27
N SER A 159 4.38 -6.58 -1.78
CA SER A 159 4.94 -7.64 -2.65
C SER A 159 3.86 -8.33 -3.49
N ALA A 160 2.66 -8.53 -2.96
CA ALA A 160 1.53 -9.08 -3.71
C ALA A 160 1.08 -8.13 -4.85
N PHE A 161 0.94 -6.83 -4.57
CA PHE A 161 0.60 -5.84 -5.60
C PHE A 161 1.74 -5.55 -6.59
N GLN A 162 2.99 -5.89 -6.26
CA GLN A 162 4.10 -5.87 -7.20
C GLN A 162 4.14 -7.13 -8.09
N SER A 163 3.37 -8.17 -7.75
CA SER A 163 3.36 -9.48 -8.43
C SER A 163 2.03 -9.78 -9.14
N LEU A 164 1.42 -8.75 -9.75
CA LEU A 164 0.13 -8.87 -10.44
C LEU A 164 0.19 -9.63 -11.78
N ASP A 165 1.38 -9.96 -12.26
CA ASP A 165 1.60 -10.89 -13.37
C ASP A 165 1.20 -12.32 -12.99
N ASN A 166 1.44 -12.71 -11.73
CA ASN A 166 1.02 -13.99 -11.17
C ASN A 166 -0.52 -14.06 -11.05
N GLY A 167 -1.12 -15.08 -11.67
CA GLY A 167 -2.57 -15.23 -11.76
C GLY A 167 -3.29 -15.47 -10.43
N ILE A 168 -2.68 -16.20 -9.49
CA ILE A 168 -3.30 -16.47 -8.19
C ILE A 168 -3.28 -15.22 -7.30
N VAL A 169 -2.18 -14.46 -7.32
CA VAL A 169 -2.04 -13.21 -6.57
C VAL A 169 -2.96 -12.13 -7.12
N ARG A 170 -2.97 -11.95 -8.45
CA ARG A 170 -3.84 -10.98 -9.13
C ARG A 170 -5.31 -11.19 -8.80
N LYS A 171 -5.76 -12.45 -8.63
CA LYS A 171 -7.15 -12.78 -8.30
C LYS A 171 -7.56 -12.27 -6.91
N GLU A 172 -6.64 -12.26 -5.95
CA GLU A 172 -6.90 -11.76 -4.59
C GLU A 172 -6.70 -10.23 -4.50
N CYS A 173 -5.75 -9.64 -5.24
CA CYS A 173 -5.49 -8.20 -5.23
C CYS A 173 -6.53 -7.37 -6.03
N ALA A 174 -6.96 -7.83 -7.20
CA ALA A 174 -7.80 -7.03 -8.11
C ALA A 174 -9.13 -6.54 -7.50
N PRO A 175 -9.86 -7.34 -6.68
CA PRO A 175 -11.08 -6.85 -6.03
C PRO A 175 -10.87 -5.65 -5.10
N LEU A 176 -9.70 -5.56 -4.45
CA LEU A 176 -9.35 -4.53 -3.45
C LEU A 176 -9.16 -3.14 -4.03
N VAL A 177 -8.97 -3.04 -5.35
CA VAL A 177 -8.80 -1.78 -6.10
C VAL A 177 -9.78 -1.67 -7.27
N SER A 178 -10.87 -2.44 -7.23
CA SER A 178 -11.91 -2.43 -8.25
C SER A 178 -12.78 -1.17 -8.17
N ILE A 179 -13.66 -0.94 -9.16
CA ILE A 179 -14.60 0.19 -9.14
C ILE A 179 -15.48 0.20 -7.87
N SER A 180 -15.67 -0.95 -7.21
CA SER A 180 -16.44 -1.08 -5.99
C SER A 180 -15.90 -0.21 -4.85
N ILE A 181 -14.61 0.15 -4.85
CA ILE A 181 -14.05 1.06 -3.83
C ILE A 181 -14.70 2.45 -3.87
N TRP A 182 -15.38 2.82 -4.97
CA TRP A 182 -16.11 4.07 -5.08
C TRP A 182 -17.39 4.13 -4.24
N HIS A 183 -17.79 3.03 -3.59
CA HIS A 183 -18.75 3.09 -2.48
C HIS A 183 -18.26 3.99 -1.33
N ASN A 184 -16.96 4.26 -1.25
CA ASN A 184 -16.34 5.07 -0.22
C ASN A 184 -16.14 6.55 -0.62
N ILE A 185 -16.56 6.96 -1.82
CA ILE A 185 -16.54 8.37 -2.23
C ILE A 185 -17.48 9.16 -1.31
N SER A 186 -17.06 10.37 -0.94
CA SER A 186 -17.67 11.23 0.09
C SER A 186 -19.17 11.44 -0.05
N SER A 187 -19.69 11.50 -1.28
CA SER A 187 -21.12 11.62 -1.55
C SER A 187 -21.56 10.88 -2.80
N GLU A 188 -22.83 10.48 -2.81
CA GLU A 188 -23.49 9.91 -3.99
C GLU A 188 -23.47 10.90 -5.16
N LYS A 189 -23.78 12.18 -4.92
CA LYS A 189 -23.72 13.24 -5.93
C LYS A 189 -22.38 13.28 -6.65
N LYS A 190 -21.26 13.27 -5.90
CA LYS A 190 -19.92 13.27 -6.47
C LYS A 190 -19.63 11.99 -7.25
N ARG A 191 -20.01 10.84 -6.71
CA ARG A 191 -19.84 9.53 -7.37
C ARG A 191 -20.58 9.48 -8.70
N GLU A 192 -21.85 9.88 -8.75
CA GLU A 192 -22.63 9.88 -9.99
C GLU A 192 -22.03 10.83 -11.04
N LYS A 193 -21.58 12.03 -10.63
CA LYS A 193 -20.86 12.96 -11.52
C LYS A 193 -19.60 12.33 -12.13
N ILE A 194 -18.82 11.58 -11.35
CA ILE A 194 -17.65 10.85 -11.85
C ILE A 194 -18.07 9.73 -12.81
N LEU A 195 -19.10 8.96 -12.46
CA LEU A 195 -19.64 7.88 -13.30
C LEU A 195 -20.19 8.41 -14.63
N ASP A 196 -20.71 9.63 -14.64
CA ASP A 196 -21.23 10.31 -15.82
C ASP A 196 -20.16 10.71 -16.84
N HIS A 197 -18.88 10.72 -16.47
CA HIS A 197 -17.79 11.07 -17.39
C HIS A 197 -17.66 10.12 -18.57
N THR A 198 -17.92 8.81 -18.39
CA THR A 198 -17.84 7.84 -19.49
C THR A 198 -18.87 6.72 -19.36
N VAL A 199 -19.37 6.24 -20.50
CA VAL A 199 -20.31 5.10 -20.55
C VAL A 199 -19.70 3.82 -19.96
N GLN A 200 -18.39 3.64 -20.12
CA GLN A 200 -17.63 2.51 -19.59
C GLN A 200 -17.68 2.46 -18.06
N LEU A 201 -17.53 3.60 -17.39
CA LEU A 201 -17.63 3.69 -15.93
C LEU A 201 -19.02 3.31 -15.42
N LYS A 202 -20.09 3.85 -16.04
CA LYS A 202 -21.47 3.46 -15.71
C LYS A 202 -21.69 1.96 -15.86
N LYS A 203 -21.20 1.37 -16.95
CA LYS A 203 -21.33 -0.07 -17.21
C LYS A 203 -20.58 -0.90 -16.16
N ALA A 204 -19.34 -0.52 -15.83
CA ALA A 204 -18.54 -1.21 -14.81
C ALA A 204 -19.21 -1.13 -13.42
N TRP A 205 -19.74 0.04 -13.05
CA TRP A 205 -20.43 0.24 -11.77
C TRP A 205 -21.71 -0.61 -11.68
N ARG A 206 -22.54 -0.59 -12.72
CA ARG A 206 -23.75 -1.42 -12.80
C ARG A 206 -23.41 -2.92 -12.76
N ALA A 207 -22.33 -3.35 -13.42
CA ALA A 207 -21.89 -4.74 -13.38
C ALA A 207 -21.44 -5.17 -11.97
N ALA A 208 -20.72 -4.29 -11.25
CA ALA A 208 -20.34 -4.53 -9.86
C ALA A 208 -21.57 -4.64 -8.94
N GLY A 209 -22.55 -3.73 -9.10
CA GLY A 209 -23.82 -3.78 -8.38
C GLY A 209 -24.59 -5.08 -8.65
N LYS A 210 -24.77 -5.44 -9.93
CA LYS A 210 -25.46 -6.69 -10.32
C LYS A 210 -24.77 -7.92 -9.73
N ARG A 211 -23.43 -7.95 -9.71
CA ARG A 211 -22.67 -9.05 -9.08
C ARG A 211 -22.95 -9.13 -7.59
N TYR A 212 -23.00 -7.99 -6.89
CA TYR A 212 -23.31 -7.94 -5.47
C TYR A 212 -24.73 -8.43 -5.18
N ASP A 213 -25.72 -7.95 -5.93
CA ASP A 213 -27.13 -8.29 -5.71
C ASP A 213 -27.43 -9.78 -5.97
N ALA A 214 -26.77 -10.37 -6.97
CA ALA A 214 -26.92 -11.77 -7.33
C ALA A 214 -26.12 -12.76 -6.45
N SER A 215 -25.30 -12.25 -5.51
CA SER A 215 -24.45 -13.08 -4.65
C SER A 215 -25.17 -13.54 -3.37
N ASP A 216 -24.71 -14.63 -2.78
CA ASP A 216 -25.14 -15.09 -1.45
C ASP A 216 -24.56 -14.20 -0.33
N GLU A 217 -25.08 -14.32 0.89
CA GLU A 217 -24.65 -13.48 2.02
C GLU A 217 -23.16 -13.59 2.37
N PRO A 218 -22.53 -14.79 2.38
CA PRO A 218 -21.08 -14.91 2.57
C PRO A 218 -20.28 -14.14 1.50
N THR A 219 -20.66 -14.25 0.22
CA THR A 219 -19.99 -13.50 -0.85
C THR A 219 -20.25 -12.01 -0.74
N LYS A 220 -21.47 -11.58 -0.38
CA LYS A 220 -21.74 -10.16 -0.13
C LYS A 220 -20.92 -9.61 1.03
N ALA A 221 -20.75 -10.37 2.11
CA ALA A 221 -19.88 -9.99 3.22
C ALA A 221 -18.43 -9.82 2.75
N ARG A 222 -17.93 -10.75 1.94
CA ARG A 222 -16.60 -10.63 1.31
C ARG A 222 -16.49 -9.39 0.42
N LEU A 223 -17.45 -9.13 -0.46
CA LEU A 223 -17.45 -7.95 -1.33
C LEU A 223 -17.52 -6.64 -0.54
N ARG A 224 -18.26 -6.60 0.59
CA ARG A 224 -18.28 -5.46 1.52
C ARG A 224 -16.92 -5.24 2.17
N PHE A 225 -16.25 -6.31 2.60
CA PHE A 225 -14.91 -6.23 3.14
C PHE A 225 -13.92 -5.72 2.08
N GLU A 226 -13.86 -6.36 0.91
CA GLU A 226 -12.93 -6.01 -0.18
C GLU A 226 -13.06 -4.54 -0.61
N ARG A 227 -14.30 -4.04 -0.75
CA ARG A 227 -14.51 -2.65 -1.19
C ARG A 227 -14.16 -1.62 -0.12
N SER A 228 -14.18 -1.97 1.17
CA SER A 228 -13.91 -1.04 2.28
C SER A 228 -12.52 -1.18 2.88
N TRP A 229 -11.83 -2.31 2.66
CA TRP A 229 -10.51 -2.62 3.22
C TRP A 229 -9.50 -1.48 3.05
N LEU A 230 -9.33 -0.98 1.83
CA LEU A 230 -8.34 0.06 1.55
C LEU A 230 -8.70 1.40 2.20
N LEU A 231 -9.98 1.77 2.22
CA LEU A 231 -10.44 2.96 2.95
C LEU A 231 -10.08 2.83 4.43
N THR A 232 -10.44 1.70 5.06
CA THR A 232 -10.18 1.46 6.49
C THR A 232 -8.69 1.56 6.80
N LEU A 233 -7.85 0.98 5.94
CA LEU A 233 -6.40 1.01 6.11
C LEU A 233 -5.82 2.43 5.94
N ILE A 234 -6.34 3.23 4.99
CA ILE A 234 -5.96 4.65 4.82
C ILE A 234 -6.37 5.49 6.04
N LEU A 235 -7.56 5.26 6.59
CA LEU A 235 -8.03 6.00 7.78
C LEU A 235 -7.20 5.65 9.02
N ASP A 236 -6.80 4.38 9.19
CA ASP A 236 -5.86 4.02 10.26
C ASP A 236 -4.48 4.66 10.03
N PHE A 237 -3.97 4.66 8.81
CA PHE A 237 -2.73 5.37 8.47
C PHE A 237 -2.79 6.86 8.85
N PHE A 238 -3.91 7.54 8.59
CA PHE A 238 -4.09 8.92 9.08
C PHE A 238 -4.02 8.98 10.61
N ASN A 239 -4.61 8.03 11.33
CA ASN A 239 -4.53 8.00 12.79
C ASN A 239 -3.10 7.83 13.32
N GLN A 240 -2.25 7.10 12.59
CA GLN A 240 -0.84 6.93 12.92
C GLN A 240 -0.06 8.24 12.69
N LEU A 241 -0.30 8.93 11.57
CA LEU A 241 0.32 10.22 11.25
C LEU A 241 -0.03 11.35 12.23
N TYR A 242 -1.23 11.29 12.81
CA TYR A 242 -1.77 12.28 13.75
C TYR A 242 -1.72 11.79 15.21
N GLY A 243 -0.89 10.80 15.54
CA GLY A 243 -0.69 10.36 16.92
C GLY A 243 0.08 11.39 17.75
N ASP A 244 -0.29 11.58 19.03
CA ASP A 244 0.38 12.56 19.91
C ASP A 244 1.83 12.20 20.27
N LYS A 245 2.15 10.90 20.25
CA LYS A 245 3.49 10.35 20.53
C LYS A 245 3.81 9.27 19.50
N ILE A 246 4.28 9.70 18.34
CA ILE A 246 4.60 8.80 17.24
C ILE A 246 5.92 8.10 17.56
N LYS A 247 5.87 6.79 17.81
CA LYS A 247 7.08 5.99 18.00
C LYS A 247 7.77 5.77 16.66
N THR A 248 9.05 5.41 16.69
CA THR A 248 9.84 5.13 15.48
C THR A 248 9.18 4.09 14.59
N GLU A 249 8.61 3.04 15.17
CA GLU A 249 7.95 1.96 14.43
C GLU A 249 6.66 2.45 13.74
N ASN A 250 5.95 3.42 14.33
CA ASN A 250 4.78 4.05 13.71
C ASN A 250 5.18 4.91 12.51
N VAL A 251 6.33 5.60 12.59
CA VAL A 251 6.88 6.35 11.45
C VAL A 251 7.26 5.41 10.32
N GLN A 252 7.98 4.33 10.62
CA GLN A 252 8.36 3.31 9.63
C GLN A 252 7.14 2.68 8.96
N TYR A 253 6.09 2.39 9.73
CA TYR A 253 4.81 1.95 9.17
C TYR A 253 4.23 2.99 8.20
N CYS A 254 4.24 4.28 8.58
CA CYS A 254 3.75 5.36 7.73
C CYS A 254 4.59 5.53 6.44
N GLU A 255 5.91 5.43 6.52
CA GLU A 255 6.81 5.43 5.37
C GLU A 255 6.46 4.28 4.42
N LYS A 256 6.35 3.06 4.95
CA LYS A 256 5.92 1.87 4.20
C LYS A 256 4.52 2.02 3.60
N PHE A 257 3.63 2.74 4.27
CA PHE A 257 2.28 3.02 3.76
C PHE A 257 2.28 4.02 2.59
N ILE A 258 3.14 5.03 2.63
CA ILE A 258 3.31 5.94 1.49
C ILE A 258 3.96 5.22 0.30
N GLU A 259 4.91 4.31 0.53
CA GLU A 259 5.43 3.40 -0.49
C GLU A 259 4.28 2.58 -1.11
N PHE A 260 3.45 1.95 -0.28
CA PHE A 260 2.29 1.17 -0.75
C PHE A 260 1.36 2.00 -1.65
N LEU A 261 0.97 3.20 -1.22
CA LEU A 261 0.13 4.06 -2.03
C LEU A 261 0.83 4.50 -3.33
N SER A 262 2.15 4.72 -3.29
CA SER A 262 2.94 5.10 -4.47
C SER A 262 2.96 3.98 -5.50
N ASP A 263 3.18 2.74 -5.06
CA ASP A 263 3.17 1.54 -5.92
C ASP A 263 1.81 1.30 -6.56
N LEU A 264 0.73 1.47 -5.78
CA LEU A 264 -0.61 1.38 -6.35
C LEU A 264 -0.91 2.50 -7.36
N GLN A 265 -0.36 3.69 -7.16
CA GLN A 265 -0.54 4.82 -8.08
C GLN A 265 0.36 4.74 -9.33
N SER A 266 1.48 4.03 -9.26
CA SER A 266 2.45 3.90 -10.35
C SER A 266 2.03 2.91 -11.44
N GLN A 267 1.13 1.97 -11.12
CA GLN A 267 0.64 0.95 -12.04
C GLN A 267 -0.80 1.25 -12.48
N LEU A 268 -1.06 1.30 -13.80
CA LEU A 268 -2.40 1.61 -14.33
C LEU A 268 -3.53 0.68 -13.81
N PRO A 269 -3.35 -0.65 -13.69
CA PRO A 269 -4.41 -1.55 -13.23
C PRO A 269 -4.92 -1.25 -11.81
N THR A 270 -4.04 -0.81 -10.91
CA THR A 270 -4.36 -0.45 -9.52
C THR A 270 -4.78 1.01 -9.40
N ARG A 271 -4.18 1.89 -10.21
CA ARG A 271 -4.46 3.34 -10.22
C ARG A 271 -5.87 3.69 -10.68
N ARG A 272 -6.40 2.96 -11.68
CA ARG A 272 -7.62 3.30 -12.46
C ARG A 272 -8.79 3.85 -11.67
N TYR A 273 -9.11 3.24 -10.53
CA TYR A 273 -10.19 3.68 -9.64
C TYR A 273 -9.65 4.31 -8.36
N LEU A 274 -8.44 3.92 -7.97
CA LEU A 274 -7.80 4.35 -6.74
C LEU A 274 -7.47 5.84 -6.73
N ASN A 275 -6.93 6.39 -7.82
CA ASN A 275 -6.54 7.81 -7.86
C ASN A 275 -7.72 8.69 -7.48
N THR A 276 -8.91 8.45 -8.04
CA THR A 276 -10.13 9.17 -7.68
C THR A 276 -10.46 9.08 -6.19
N LEU A 277 -10.29 7.92 -5.56
CA LEU A 277 -10.52 7.75 -4.13
C LEU A 277 -9.49 8.50 -3.27
N LEU A 278 -8.20 8.44 -3.62
CA LEU A 278 -7.15 9.17 -2.87
C LEU A 278 -7.34 10.69 -2.97
N GLN A 279 -7.77 11.19 -4.13
CA GLN A 279 -8.12 12.61 -4.32
C GLN A 279 -9.35 12.99 -3.49
N ASP A 280 -10.38 12.14 -3.41
CA ASP A 280 -11.56 12.39 -2.59
C ASP A 280 -11.28 12.36 -1.09
N LEU A 281 -10.30 11.57 -0.66
CA LEU A 281 -9.84 11.50 0.73
C LEU A 281 -8.84 12.60 1.09
N HIS A 282 -8.40 13.41 0.13
CA HIS A 282 -7.39 14.45 0.30
C HIS A 282 -6.10 13.92 0.94
N VAL A 283 -5.64 12.73 0.52
CA VAL A 283 -4.49 12.03 1.13
C VAL A 283 -3.25 12.91 1.21
N LEU A 284 -2.92 13.65 0.15
CA LEU A 284 -1.74 14.51 0.12
C LEU A 284 -1.84 15.70 1.11
N PRO A 285 -2.93 16.51 1.10
CA PRO A 285 -3.20 17.48 2.17
C PRO A 285 -3.09 16.90 3.59
N THR A 286 -3.70 15.74 3.83
CA THR A 286 -3.68 15.06 5.14
C THR A 286 -2.27 14.67 5.58
N ILE A 287 -1.46 14.10 4.68
CA ILE A 287 -0.05 13.80 5.00
C ILE A 287 0.72 15.08 5.31
N ARG A 288 0.61 16.10 4.45
CA ARG A 288 1.37 17.36 4.58
C ARG A 288 1.09 18.10 5.89
N LEU A 289 -0.15 18.06 6.36
CA LEU A 289 -0.57 18.73 7.59
C LEU A 289 -0.36 17.89 8.86
N SER A 290 0.01 16.61 8.73
CA SER A 290 0.24 15.76 9.88
C SER A 290 1.42 16.22 10.74
N PRO A 291 1.37 16.01 12.07
CA PRO A 291 2.52 16.18 12.95
C PRO A 291 3.75 15.41 12.46
N ALA A 292 3.58 14.15 12.07
CA ALA A 292 4.67 13.29 11.58
C ALA A 292 5.48 13.90 10.42
N PHE A 293 4.80 14.57 9.49
CA PHE A 293 5.43 15.17 8.31
C PHE A 293 6.25 16.42 8.64
N ASN A 294 5.83 17.16 9.67
CA ASN A 294 6.41 18.46 10.04
C ASN A 294 7.53 18.35 11.10
N GLU A 295 7.82 17.15 11.61
CA GLU A 295 9.00 16.90 12.44
C GLU A 295 10.30 16.97 11.62
N GLU A 296 11.32 17.67 12.13
CA GLU A 296 12.57 17.96 11.39
C GLU A 296 13.31 16.70 10.94
N ASP A 297 13.36 15.65 11.76
CA ASP A 297 14.14 14.43 11.49
C ASP A 297 13.48 13.46 10.46
N LYS A 298 12.31 13.79 9.91
CA LYS A 298 11.53 12.88 9.04
C LYS A 298 11.76 13.12 7.54
N GLY A 299 13.03 13.12 7.12
CA GLY A 299 13.43 13.34 5.73
C GLY A 299 12.84 12.31 4.75
N LEU A 300 12.96 11.02 5.07
CA LEU A 300 12.48 9.93 4.20
C LEU A 300 10.96 10.00 3.95
N LEU A 301 10.17 10.27 4.99
CA LEU A 301 8.72 10.46 4.85
C LEU A 301 8.37 11.55 3.84
N ARG A 302 9.14 12.65 3.80
CA ARG A 302 8.95 13.77 2.85
C ARG A 302 9.36 13.39 1.42
N ASP A 303 10.42 12.62 1.27
CA ASP A 303 10.86 12.10 -0.04
C ASP A 303 9.82 11.13 -0.62
N LEU A 304 9.31 10.22 0.21
CA LEU A 304 8.22 9.29 -0.17
C LEU A 304 6.93 10.05 -0.50
N TYR A 305 6.60 11.10 0.26
CA TYR A 305 5.47 11.98 -0.06
C TYR A 305 5.64 12.66 -1.42
N ALA A 306 6.85 13.12 -1.75
CA ALA A 306 7.12 13.73 -3.06
C ALA A 306 6.91 12.73 -4.20
N LEU A 307 7.30 11.46 -4.01
CA LEU A 307 7.06 10.37 -4.94
C LEU A 307 5.55 10.08 -5.10
N LEU A 308 4.82 9.97 -3.98
CA LEU A 308 3.36 9.80 -4.01
C LEU A 308 2.67 10.97 -4.72
N LYS A 309 3.11 12.20 -4.45
CA LYS A 309 2.62 13.42 -5.11
C LYS A 309 2.87 13.37 -6.62
N HIS A 310 4.05 12.93 -7.04
CA HIS A 310 4.37 12.76 -8.46
C HIS A 310 3.39 11.79 -9.13
N TYR A 311 3.21 10.59 -8.59
CA TYR A 311 2.31 9.61 -9.19
C TYR A 311 0.85 10.08 -9.11
N SER A 312 0.38 10.59 -7.98
CA SER A 312 -1.02 11.05 -7.83
C SER A 312 -1.42 12.10 -8.89
N TYR A 313 -0.47 12.94 -9.30
CA TYR A 313 -0.70 14.03 -10.26
C TYR A 313 -0.06 13.82 -11.62
N PHE A 314 0.42 12.59 -11.89
CA PHE A 314 0.98 12.24 -13.19
C PHE A 314 -0.05 12.49 -14.30
N ALA A 315 0.39 13.09 -15.39
CA ALA A 315 -0.49 13.57 -16.47
C ALA A 315 -0.91 12.41 -17.38
N ILE A 316 -1.80 11.55 -16.89
CA ILE A 316 -2.31 10.37 -17.57
C ILE A 316 -3.82 10.24 -17.38
N ASN A 317 -4.50 9.70 -18.38
CA ASN A 317 -5.88 9.28 -18.26
C ASN A 317 -5.95 7.92 -17.53
N ASP A 318 -6.45 7.92 -16.30
CA ASP A 318 -6.51 6.73 -15.42
C ASP A 318 -7.26 5.53 -16.02
N HIS A 319 -8.12 5.73 -17.02
CA HIS A 319 -8.92 4.65 -17.62
C HIS A 319 -8.31 4.10 -18.90
N THR A 320 -7.78 4.97 -19.76
CA THR A 320 -7.21 4.58 -21.06
C THR A 320 -5.70 4.34 -21.00
N GLY A 321 -5.01 4.90 -20.01
CA GLY A 321 -3.55 4.90 -19.94
C GLY A 321 -2.88 5.89 -20.89
N ALA A 322 -3.65 6.67 -21.65
CA ALA A 322 -3.09 7.67 -22.54
C ALA A 322 -2.49 8.83 -21.74
N GLN A 323 -1.23 9.15 -22.01
CA GLN A 323 -0.59 10.33 -21.44
C GLN A 323 -1.29 11.60 -21.98
N HIS A 324 -1.54 12.55 -21.08
CA HIS A 324 -2.07 13.85 -21.46
C HIS A 324 -0.98 14.70 -22.12
N SER A 325 -1.32 15.35 -23.23
CA SER A 325 -0.50 16.42 -23.76
C SER A 325 -0.46 17.60 -22.79
N ARG A 326 0.51 18.50 -22.98
CA ARG A 326 0.63 19.73 -22.18
C ARG A 326 -0.65 20.57 -22.25
N THR A 327 -1.25 20.67 -23.44
CA THR A 327 -2.48 21.42 -23.67
C THR A 327 -3.66 20.77 -22.95
N GLU A 328 -3.84 19.45 -23.07
CA GLU A 328 -4.91 18.73 -22.37
C GLU A 328 -4.78 18.86 -20.85
N ALA A 329 -3.55 18.73 -20.32
CA ALA A 329 -3.29 18.90 -18.90
C ALA A 329 -3.62 20.33 -18.43
N TYR A 330 -3.26 21.34 -19.23
CA TYR A 330 -3.60 22.74 -18.98
C TYR A 330 -5.11 23.00 -19.02
N GLU A 331 -5.81 22.52 -20.04
CA GLU A 331 -7.26 22.67 -20.19
C GLU A 331 -8.03 22.04 -19.03
N ARG A 332 -7.61 20.86 -18.57
CA ARG A 332 -8.19 20.21 -17.39
C ARG A 332 -8.00 21.06 -16.13
N HIS A 333 -6.82 21.64 -15.95
CA HIS A 333 -6.57 22.54 -14.82
C HIS A 333 -7.42 23.81 -14.91
N CYS A 334 -7.53 24.41 -16.10
CA CYS A 334 -8.42 25.55 -16.35
C CYS A 334 -9.88 25.20 -16.05
N ALA A 335 -10.35 24.00 -16.38
CA ALA A 335 -11.70 23.56 -16.03
C ALA A 335 -11.93 23.50 -14.51
N THR A 336 -10.92 23.06 -13.74
CA THR A 336 -10.94 23.09 -12.27
C THR A 336 -11.05 24.53 -11.75
N LEU A 337 -10.22 25.45 -12.25
CA LEU A 337 -10.26 26.86 -11.88
C LEU A 337 -11.57 27.55 -12.31
N ALA A 338 -12.12 27.20 -13.47
CA ALA A 338 -13.42 27.67 -13.93
C ALA A 338 -14.55 27.20 -13.01
N SER A 339 -14.44 26.00 -12.43
CA SER A 339 -15.38 25.54 -11.40
C SER A 339 -15.27 26.40 -10.14
N LEU A 340 -14.06 26.66 -9.66
CA LEU A 340 -13.80 27.53 -8.51
C LEU A 340 -14.44 28.91 -8.69
N GLN A 341 -14.16 29.58 -9.81
CA GLN A 341 -14.68 30.92 -10.10
C GLN A 341 -16.21 30.96 -10.23
N ARG A 342 -16.80 29.98 -10.93
CA ARG A 342 -18.26 29.92 -11.08
C ARG A 342 -18.95 29.71 -9.74
N THR A 343 -18.41 28.85 -8.89
CA THR A 343 -18.96 28.64 -7.54
C THR A 343 -18.83 29.90 -6.68
N ALA A 344 -17.69 30.58 -6.74
CA ALA A 344 -17.46 31.83 -6.03
C ALA A 344 -18.42 32.93 -6.47
N LEU A 345 -18.57 33.15 -7.78
CA LEU A 345 -19.46 34.20 -8.32
C LEU A 345 -20.93 33.93 -8.01
N LYS A 346 -21.35 32.66 -8.08
CA LYS A 346 -22.75 32.27 -7.91
C LYS A 346 -23.21 32.35 -6.46
N ASN A 347 -22.39 31.90 -5.51
CA ASN A 347 -22.83 31.70 -4.13
C ASN A 347 -22.20 32.69 -3.14
N PHE A 348 -21.05 33.29 -3.48
CA PHE A 348 -20.30 34.18 -2.58
C PHE A 348 -19.94 35.51 -3.25
N LYS A 349 -20.86 36.05 -4.06
CA LYS A 349 -20.62 37.27 -4.87
C LYS A 349 -20.07 38.43 -4.02
N GLU A 350 -20.62 38.67 -2.84
CA GLU A 350 -20.20 39.81 -2.00
C GLU A 350 -18.73 39.71 -1.55
N LYS A 351 -18.22 38.50 -1.30
CA LYS A 351 -16.88 38.28 -0.72
C LYS A 351 -15.84 37.84 -1.74
N LEU A 352 -16.23 37.06 -2.74
CA LEU A 352 -15.32 36.40 -3.68
C LEU A 352 -15.40 36.95 -5.11
N THR A 353 -16.01 38.12 -5.35
CA THR A 353 -16.05 38.73 -6.70
C THR A 353 -14.64 38.92 -7.28
N ILE A 354 -13.67 39.34 -6.47
CA ILE A 354 -12.29 39.52 -6.95
C ILE A 354 -11.73 38.19 -7.45
N LEU A 355 -11.82 37.12 -6.65
CA LEU A 355 -11.41 35.76 -7.06
C LEU A 355 -12.10 35.32 -8.36
N ALA A 356 -13.41 35.55 -8.44
CA ALA A 356 -14.23 35.13 -9.58
C ALA A 356 -13.87 35.83 -10.89
N LEU A 357 -13.32 37.05 -10.83
CA LEU A 357 -12.95 37.86 -12.01
C LEU A 357 -11.44 37.85 -12.28
N SER A 358 -10.62 37.39 -11.33
CA SER A 358 -9.17 37.24 -11.50
C SER A 358 -8.82 36.30 -12.66
N ASN A 359 -7.65 36.47 -13.26
CA ASN A 359 -7.19 35.53 -14.29
C ASN A 359 -6.67 34.22 -13.65
N TYR A 360 -6.66 33.13 -14.43
CA TYR A 360 -6.20 31.82 -13.95
C TYR A 360 -4.76 31.79 -13.45
N SER A 361 -3.86 32.62 -13.99
CA SER A 361 -2.46 32.67 -13.56
C SER A 361 -2.25 33.30 -12.18
N SER A 362 -3.26 34.03 -11.71
CA SER A 362 -3.30 34.62 -10.37
C SER A 362 -3.83 33.60 -9.36
N ILE A 363 -5.05 33.10 -9.60
CA ILE A 363 -5.75 32.21 -8.65
C ILE A 363 -5.22 30.78 -8.58
N ASN A 364 -4.24 30.40 -9.42
CA ASN A 364 -3.54 29.13 -9.31
C ASN A 364 -2.23 29.22 -8.50
N LYS A 365 -1.87 30.41 -7.99
CA LYS A 365 -0.79 30.58 -7.02
C LYS A 365 -1.37 30.50 -5.61
N ARG A 366 -0.70 29.73 -4.75
CA ARG A 366 -1.19 29.48 -3.39
C ARG A 366 -1.43 30.76 -2.59
N VAL A 367 -0.44 31.66 -2.55
CA VAL A 367 -0.50 32.91 -1.78
C VAL A 367 -1.64 33.82 -2.24
N GLU A 368 -1.83 33.95 -3.55
CA GLU A 368 -2.89 34.81 -4.10
C GLU A 368 -4.28 34.18 -3.85
N LEU A 369 -4.42 32.87 -4.03
CA LEU A 369 -5.67 32.16 -3.73
C LEU A 369 -6.02 32.20 -2.24
N GLU A 370 -5.03 32.03 -1.36
CA GLU A 370 -5.21 32.13 0.09
C GLU A 370 -5.75 33.51 0.49
N GLY A 371 -5.11 34.60 0.03
CA GLY A 371 -5.55 35.96 0.30
C GLY A 371 -6.97 36.26 -0.18
N HIS A 372 -7.40 35.65 -1.30
CA HIS A 372 -8.78 35.78 -1.76
C HIS A 372 -9.80 35.08 -0.85
N LEU A 373 -9.42 34.00 -0.16
CA LEU A 373 -10.30 33.18 0.67
C LEU A 373 -10.36 33.66 2.13
N GLU A 374 -9.48 34.59 2.54
CA GLU A 374 -9.41 35.11 3.92
C GLU A 374 -10.73 35.69 4.42
N SER A 375 -11.50 36.33 3.54
CA SER A 375 -12.78 36.97 3.88
C SER A 375 -13.91 36.01 4.27
N LEU A 376 -13.76 34.72 3.97
CA LEU A 376 -14.75 33.70 4.33
C LEU A 376 -14.63 33.34 5.81
N THR A 377 -15.77 33.21 6.47
CA THR A 377 -15.88 32.57 7.79
C THR A 377 -15.66 31.05 7.69
N ASP A 378 -15.50 30.37 8.82
CA ASP A 378 -15.27 28.91 8.82
C ASP A 378 -16.47 28.12 8.29
N ALA A 379 -17.69 28.59 8.56
CA ALA A 379 -18.91 28.01 8.01
C ALA A 379 -18.97 28.18 6.48
N GLU A 380 -18.68 29.39 5.99
CA GLU A 380 -18.64 29.67 4.55
C GLU A 380 -17.52 28.91 3.84
N MET A 381 -16.37 28.72 4.49
CA MET A 381 -15.27 27.90 3.95
C MET A 381 -15.69 26.43 3.76
N THR A 382 -16.44 25.91 4.73
CA THR A 382 -17.01 24.55 4.68
C THR A 382 -18.02 24.45 3.55
N GLU A 383 -18.99 25.37 3.49
CA GLU A 383 -19.99 25.43 2.43
C GLU A 383 -19.35 25.56 1.04
N PHE A 384 -18.32 26.40 0.90
CA PHE A 384 -17.60 26.57 -0.35
C PHE A 384 -16.91 25.28 -0.82
N CYS A 385 -16.31 24.52 0.10
CA CYS A 385 -15.75 23.21 -0.19
C CYS A 385 -16.84 22.21 -0.65
N GLU A 386 -18.00 22.18 0.02
CA GLU A 386 -19.11 21.29 -0.33
C GLU A 386 -19.68 21.60 -1.71
N LEU A 387 -19.82 22.87 -2.05
CA LEU A 387 -20.28 23.32 -3.37
C LEU A 387 -19.30 22.95 -4.50
N LEU A 388 -18.02 22.76 -4.17
CA LEU A 388 -16.98 22.26 -5.09
C LEU A 388 -16.89 20.73 -5.11
N ASP A 389 -17.79 20.02 -4.43
CA ASP A 389 -17.78 18.58 -4.24
C ASP A 389 -16.47 18.09 -3.55
N LEU A 390 -15.90 18.89 -2.65
CA LEU A 390 -14.75 18.52 -1.81
C LEU A 390 -15.25 17.91 -0.49
N ARG A 391 -14.56 16.87 -0.01
CA ARG A 391 -14.89 16.21 1.26
C ARG A 391 -14.64 17.17 2.43
N THR A 392 -15.68 17.40 3.23
CA THR A 392 -15.65 18.22 4.47
C THR A 392 -15.89 17.39 5.73
N SER A 393 -16.09 16.08 5.60
CA SER A 393 -16.29 15.19 6.74
C SER A 393 -15.55 13.87 6.56
N TYR A 394 -15.04 13.38 7.68
CA TYR A 394 -14.39 12.08 7.80
C TYR A 394 -15.08 11.28 8.91
N PRO A 395 -14.99 9.94 8.87
CA PRO A 395 -15.54 9.11 9.94
C PRO A 395 -14.97 9.50 11.30
N SER A 396 -15.79 9.47 12.35
CA SER A 396 -15.37 9.82 13.72
C SER A 396 -14.24 8.96 14.28
N SER A 397 -13.96 7.82 13.65
CA SER A 397 -12.81 6.96 13.95
C SER A 397 -11.47 7.57 13.51
N THR A 398 -11.46 8.67 12.73
CA THR A 398 -10.22 9.33 12.33
C THR A 398 -9.82 10.45 13.29
N LYS A 399 -8.51 10.67 13.44
CA LYS A 399 -7.90 11.80 14.16
C LYS A 399 -7.73 13.05 13.31
N VAL A 400 -8.04 12.99 12.02
CA VAL A 400 -7.97 14.16 11.13
C VAL A 400 -9.01 15.19 11.57
N VAL A 401 -8.54 16.37 11.98
CA VAL A 401 -9.38 17.50 12.33
C VAL A 401 -9.66 18.31 11.07
N VAL A 402 -10.93 18.42 10.68
CA VAL A 402 -11.36 19.25 9.55
C VAL A 402 -11.61 20.67 10.06
N ASP A 403 -10.53 21.41 10.28
CA ASP A 403 -10.58 22.82 10.64
C ASP A 403 -10.37 23.73 9.41
N ARG A 404 -10.42 25.05 9.63
CA ARG A 404 -10.16 26.05 8.60
C ARG A 404 -8.83 25.81 7.88
N LYS A 405 -7.77 25.46 8.62
CA LYS A 405 -6.42 25.24 8.07
C LYS A 405 -6.42 24.06 7.11
N PHE A 406 -7.11 22.97 7.47
CA PHE A 406 -7.24 21.79 6.62
C PHE A 406 -8.05 22.06 5.36
N LEU A 407 -9.21 22.72 5.48
CA LEU A 407 -10.04 23.09 4.32
C LEU A 407 -9.32 24.04 3.37
N LEU A 408 -8.59 25.01 3.91
CA LEU A 408 -7.75 25.90 3.12
C LEU A 408 -6.67 25.11 2.37
N GLU A 409 -5.95 24.20 3.03
CA GLU A 409 -4.94 23.37 2.36
C GLU A 409 -5.54 22.52 1.23
N ILE A 410 -6.76 21.99 1.40
CA ILE A 410 -7.48 21.26 0.35
C ILE A 410 -7.74 22.18 -0.85
N LEU A 411 -8.29 23.38 -0.62
CA LEU A 411 -8.59 24.34 -1.67
C LEU A 411 -7.31 24.73 -2.41
N LEU A 412 -6.24 25.05 -1.68
CA LEU A 412 -4.96 25.41 -2.27
C LEU A 412 -4.37 24.25 -3.10
N SER A 413 -4.33 23.04 -2.56
CA SER A 413 -3.76 21.86 -3.24
C SER A 413 -4.57 21.38 -4.45
N THR A 414 -5.88 21.62 -4.45
CA THR A 414 -6.77 21.31 -5.57
C THR A 414 -6.56 22.26 -6.74
N HIS A 415 -6.29 23.54 -6.46
CA HIS A 415 -6.26 24.61 -7.46
C HIS A 415 -4.85 25.14 -7.75
N GLU A 416 -3.81 24.68 -7.05
CA GLU A 416 -2.43 25.12 -7.30
C GLU A 416 -1.95 24.71 -8.70
N ARG A 417 -1.14 25.57 -9.30
CA ARG A 417 -0.40 25.24 -10.52
C ARG A 417 0.53 24.07 -10.28
N ARG A 418 0.62 23.16 -11.26
CA ARG A 418 1.55 22.03 -11.26
C ARG A 418 2.56 22.18 -12.40
N LYS A 419 3.76 21.61 -12.20
CA LYS A 419 4.83 21.62 -13.22
C LYS A 419 4.51 20.78 -14.46
N THR A 420 3.43 20.00 -14.44
CA THR A 420 2.97 19.16 -15.56
C THR A 420 2.46 19.97 -16.75
N PHE A 421 2.27 21.29 -16.62
CA PHE A 421 1.83 22.19 -17.71
C PHE A 421 2.41 23.62 -17.65
#